data_AF-A0A2D5LVU5-F1
#
_entry.id   AF-A0A2D5LVU5-F1
#
_cell.length_a   1.000
_cell.length_b   1.000
_cell.length_c   1.000
_cell.angle_alpha   90.00
_cell.angle_beta   90.00
_cell.angle_gamma   90.00
#
_symmetry.space_group_name_H-M   'P 1'
#
loop_
_entity.id
_entity.type
_entity.pdbx_description
1 polymer ?
#
loop_
_entity_poly.entity_id
_entity_poly.type
_entity_poly.pdbx_seq_one_letter_code
_entity_poly.pdbx_strand_id
1 'polypeptide(L)' 'MILIKKNEEIHTENSHKYTIKSFNNLVNEACWKIKKTWVDDKKLFSVHCLAL' A
#
# COMPACT_ATOMS: atom_id res chain seq x y z
N MET A 1 -27.58 2.49 22.27
CA MET A 1 -27.32 3.76 21.55
C MET A 1 -25.88 4.14 21.80
N ILE A 2 -25.06 4.29 20.76
CA ILE A 2 -23.68 4.76 20.90
C ILE A 2 -23.73 6.29 20.87
N LEU A 3 -23.14 6.93 21.88
CA LEU A 3 -23.05 8.38 22.00
C LEU A 3 -21.60 8.77 21.78
N ILE A 4 -21.37 9.73 20.88
CA ILE A 4 -20.04 10.26 20.56
C ILE A 4 -19.89 11.62 21.20
N LYS A 5 -18.80 11.84 21.93
CA LYS A 5 -18.55 13.11 22.61
C LYS A 5 -18.15 14.20 21.61
N LYS A 6 -18.32 15.46 22.00
CA LYS A 6 -17.79 16.59 21.25
C LYS A 6 -16.27 16.40 21.06
N ASN A 7 -15.83 16.42 19.80
CA ASN A 7 -14.44 16.20 19.36
C ASN A 7 -13.89 14.78 19.56
N GLU A 8 -14.74 13.78 19.81
CA GLU A 8 -14.32 12.39 19.74
C GLU A 8 -14.18 11.98 18.27
N GLU A 9 -13.00 11.49 17.91
CA GLU A 9 -12.68 11.04 16.55
C GLU A 9 -12.93 9.54 16.43
N ILE A 10 -13.44 9.12 15.28
CA ILE A 10 -13.51 7.71 14.91
C ILE A 10 -12.54 7.47 13.77
N HIS A 11 -11.61 6.54 13.99
CA HIS A 11 -10.76 6.02 12.94
C HIS A 11 -11.57 5.17 11.97
N THR A 12 -11.63 5.54 10.70
CA THR A 12 -12.42 4.84 9.68
C THR A 12 -11.58 3.95 8.78
N GLU A 13 -10.31 4.31 8.54
CA GLU A 13 -9.46 3.65 7.56
C GLU A 13 -7.97 3.83 7.86
N ASN A 14 -7.17 2.79 7.59
CA ASN A 14 -5.73 2.91 7.42
C ASN A 14 -5.35 2.79 5.95
N SER A 15 -4.49 3.68 5.47
CA SER A 15 -3.91 3.60 4.12
C SER A 15 -2.40 3.39 4.20
N HIS A 16 -1.98 2.12 4.31
CA HIS A 16 -0.56 1.76 4.34
C HIS A 16 0.11 2.07 3.00
N LYS A 17 1.21 2.83 3.05
CA LYS A 17 1.99 3.18 1.86
C LYS A 17 3.25 2.34 1.80
N TYR A 18 3.60 1.90 0.59
CA TYR A 18 4.76 1.04 0.35
C TYR A 18 5.81 1.76 -0.47
N THR A 19 7.07 1.50 -0.13
CA THR A 19 8.17 1.76 -1.04
C THR A 19 8.28 0.60 -2.03
N ILE A 20 8.92 0.82 -3.18
CA ILE A 20 9.21 -0.28 -4.13
C ILE A 20 9.99 -1.40 -3.45
N LYS A 21 10.92 -1.07 -2.54
CA LYS A 21 11.72 -2.06 -1.79
C LYS A 21 10.85 -2.90 -0.85
N SER A 22 9.99 -2.27 -0.04
CA SER A 22 9.14 -3.01 0.89
C SER A 22 8.06 -3.82 0.17
N PHE A 23 7.54 -3.32 -0.96
CA PHE A 23 6.62 -4.08 -1.80
C PHE A 23 7.29 -5.29 -2.45
N ASN A 24 8.55 -5.17 -2.90
CA ASN A 24 9.30 -6.31 -3.43
C ASN A 24 9.51 -7.42 -2.39
N ASN A 25 9.77 -7.06 -1.13
CA ASN A 25 9.87 -8.06 -0.05
C ASN A 25 8.54 -8.81 0.12
N LEU A 26 7.41 -8.07 0.18
CA LEU A 26 6.08 -8.65 0.29
C LEU A 26 5.75 -9.61 -0.87
N VAL A 27 6.09 -9.21 -2.10
CA VAL A 27 5.88 -10.03 -3.30
C VAL A 27 6.69 -11.33 -3.24
N ASN A 28 7.94 -11.26 -2.79
CA ASN A 28 8.80 -12.44 -2.65
C ASN A 28 8.29 -13.40 -1.56
N GLU A 29 7.83 -12.88 -0.42
CA GLU A 29 7.21 -13.67 0.64
C GLU A 29 5.96 -14.41 0.16
N ALA A 30 5.23 -13.81 -0.79
CA ALA A 30 4.07 -14.43 -1.43
C ALA A 30 4.43 -15.43 -2.55
N CYS A 31 5.73 -15.70 -2.81
CA CYS A 31 6.22 -16.54 -3.90
C CYS A 31 5.93 -16.00 -5.32
N TRP A 32 5.78 -14.68 -5.47
CA TRP A 32 5.67 -14.00 -6.76
C TRP A 32 6.97 -13.27 -7.09
N LYS A 33 7.10 -12.83 -8.35
CA LYS A 33 8.21 -11.97 -8.80
C LYS A 33 7.68 -10.74 -9.53
N ILE A 34 8.28 -9.58 -9.27
CA ILE A 34 8.01 -8.37 -10.05
C ILE A 34 8.66 -8.52 -11.43
N LYS A 35 7.85 -8.56 -12.49
CA LYS A 35 8.34 -8.57 -13.87
C LYS A 35 8.61 -7.16 -14.39
N LYS A 36 7.76 -6.20 -14.00
CA LYS A 36 7.91 -4.81 -14.40
C LYS A 36 7.32 -3.87 -13.37
N THR A 37 7.96 -2.74 -13.18
CA THR A 37 7.46 -1.63 -12.37
C THR A 37 7.38 -0.40 -13.25
N TRP A 38 6.24 0.28 -13.20
CA TRP A 38 6.07 1.63 -13.72
C TRP A 38 5.93 2.58 -12.56
N VAL A 39 6.55 3.75 -12.69
CA VAL A 39 6.50 4.82 -11.70
C VAL A 39 6.18 6.09 -12.46
N ASP A 40 5.32 6.93 -11.93
CA ASP A 40 5.11 8.26 -12.52
C ASP A 40 6.37 9.14 -12.38
N ASP A 41 6.49 10.18 -13.20
CA ASP A 41 7.67 11.04 -13.25
C ASP A 41 7.99 11.71 -11.91
N LYS A 42 6.96 11.98 -11.09
CA LYS A 42 7.12 12.59 -9.76
C LYS A 42 7.37 11.56 -8.66
N LYS A 43 7.38 10.26 -8.99
CA LYS A 43 7.61 9.15 -8.06
C LYS A 43 6.63 9.11 -6.89
N LEU A 44 5.38 9.45 -7.14
CA LEU A 44 4.29 9.46 -6.16
C LEU A 44 3.52 8.14 -6.13
N PHE A 45 3.54 7.37 -7.22
CA PHE A 45 2.81 6.12 -7.35
C PHE A 45 3.54 5.12 -8.25
N SER A 46 3.39 3.83 -7.94
CA SER A 46 3.93 2.75 -8.76
C SER A 46 2.91 1.66 -9.05
N VAL A 47 2.98 1.11 -10.25
CA VAL A 47 2.23 -0.09 -10.68
C VAL A 47 3.23 -1.21 -10.87
N HIS A 48 2.94 -2.40 -10.33
CA HIS A 48 3.80 -3.57 -10.40
C HIS A 48 3.07 -4.71 -11.14
N CYS A 49 3.67 -5.20 -12.23
CA CYS A 49 3.23 -6.42 -12.89
C CYS A 49 3.96 -7.61 -12.27
N LEU A 50 3.19 -8.57 -11.75
CA LEU A 50 3.69 -9.76 -11.07
C LEU A 50 3.49 -10.99 -11.94
N ALA A 51 4.41 -11.95 -11.83
CA ALA A 51 4.23 -13.30 -12.37
C ALA A 51 4.93 -14.32 -11.46
N LEU A 52 4.62 -15.60 -11.68
CA LEU A 52 5.30 -16.74 -11.06
C LEU A 52 6.75 -16.90 -11.58
#